data_AF-A0A3D1RZL2-F1
#
_entry.id   AF-A0A3D1RZL2-F1
#
_cell.length_a   1.000
_cell.length_b   1.000
_cell.length_c   1.000
_cell.angle_alpha   90.00
_cell.angle_beta   90.00
_cell.angle_gamma   90.00
#
_symmetry.space_group_name_H-M   'P 1'
#
loop_
_entity.id
_entity.type
_entity.pdbx_description
1 polymer ?
#
loop_
_entity_poly.entity_id
_entity_poly.type
_entity_poly.pdbx_seq_one_letter_code
_entity_poly.pdbx_strand_id
1 'polypeptide(L)' 'MNFSIRPLDRSFAGEVTGVDLQDPLSPEAVASIEAGMDRYAVLVFRGQDISDEQQ' A
#
# COMPACT_ATOMS: atom_id res chain seq x y z
N MET A 1 -11.29 -9.22 -0.59
CA MET A 1 -10.60 -8.25 -1.48
C MET A 1 -9.16 -8.68 -1.57
N ASN A 2 -8.56 -8.69 -2.77
CA ASN A 2 -7.22 -9.26 -2.98
C ASN A 2 -6.17 -8.14 -2.90
N PHE A 3 -5.31 -8.18 -1.89
CA PHE A 3 -4.13 -7.33 -1.81
C PHE A 3 -3.27 -7.54 -3.06
N SER A 4 -2.85 -6.46 -3.73
CA SER A 4 -1.91 -6.56 -4.86
C SER A 4 -1.06 -5.30 -4.99
N ILE A 5 0.19 -5.48 -5.41
CA ILE A 5 1.11 -4.39 -5.71
C ILE A 5 1.50 -4.49 -7.19
N ARG A 6 1.21 -3.44 -7.94
CA ARG A 6 1.51 -3.34 -9.38
C ARG A 6 2.63 -2.32 -9.60
N PRO A 7 3.72 -2.66 -10.31
CA PRO A 7 4.77 -1.69 -10.58
C PRO A 7 4.24 -0.52 -11.42
N LEU A 8 4.62 0.70 -11.03
CA LEU A 8 4.35 1.93 -11.79
C LEU A 8 5.50 2.14 -12.79
N ASP A 9 5.41 1.51 -13.97
CA ASP A 9 6.47 1.53 -15.01
C ASP A 9 7.81 0.89 -14.54
N ARG A 10 8.94 1.20 -15.20
CA ARG A 10 10.32 0.81 -14.85
C ARG A 10 10.85 1.60 -13.65
N SER A 11 10.00 1.89 -12.67
CA SER A 11 10.36 2.71 -11.52
C SER A 11 10.48 1.89 -10.25
N PHE A 12 11.11 2.50 -9.26
CA PHE A 12 11.09 2.11 -7.86
C PHE A 12 9.73 2.51 -7.23
N ALA A 13 8.61 2.21 -7.87
CA ALA A 13 7.31 2.49 -7.26
C ALA A 13 6.30 1.40 -7.60
N GLY A 14 5.46 1.07 -6.62
CA GLY A 14 4.34 0.14 -6.77
C GLY A 14 3.02 0.77 -6.34
N GLU A 15 1.97 0.61 -7.13
CA GLU A 15 0.60 0.94 -6.75
C GLU A 15 -0.01 -0.23 -5.97
N VAL A 16 -0.55 0.07 -4.79
CA VAL A 16 -1.21 -0.90 -3.91
C VAL A 16 -2.72 -0.81 -4.11
N THR A 17 -3.36 -1.97 -4.26
CA THR A 17 -4.82 -2.11 -4.36
C THR A 17 -5.35 -3.14 -3.37
N GLY A 18 -6.60 -2.99 -2.93
CA GLY A 18 -7.23 -3.95 -2.02
C GLY A 18 -6.92 -3.71 -0.56
N VAL A 19 -6.46 -2.49 -0.23
CA VAL A 19 -6.26 -1.97 1.12
C VAL A 19 -7.02 -0.66 1.24
N ASP A 20 -7.70 -0.48 2.38
CA ASP A 20 -8.29 0.78 2.81
C ASP A 20 -7.55 1.20 4.09
N LEU A 21 -6.94 2.40 4.07
CA LEU A 21 -6.16 2.95 5.18
C LEU A 21 -7.05 3.66 6.21
N GLN A 22 -8.36 3.80 5.95
CA GLN A 22 -9.29 4.36 6.93
C GLN A 22 -9.47 3.45 8.15
N ASP A 23 -9.29 2.14 7.98
CA ASP A 23 -9.40 1.14 9.04
C ASP A 23 -8.03 0.59 9.44
N PRO A 24 -7.88 0.09 10.69
CA PRO A 24 -6.67 -0.61 11.11
C PRO A 24 -6.36 -1.80 10.19
N LEU A 25 -5.10 -1.87 9.75
CA LEU A 25 -4.65 -2.93 8.85
C LEU A 25 -4.49 -4.26 9.59
N SER A 26 -4.80 -5.36 8.90
CA SER A 26 -4.49 -6.69 9.39
C SER A 26 -2.96 -6.91 9.39
N PRO A 27 -2.43 -7.77 10.28
CA PRO A 27 -1.00 -8.10 10.28
C PRO A 27 -0.47 -8.62 8.94
N GLU A 28 -1.32 -9.35 8.20
CA GLU A 28 -0.99 -9.86 6.86
C GLU A 28 -0.84 -8.72 5.83
N ALA A 29 -1.72 -7.72 5.89
CA ALA A 29 -1.63 -6.54 5.03
C ALA A 29 -0.37 -5.73 5.35
N VAL A 30 -0.05 -5.55 6.64
CA VAL A 30 1.19 -4.87 7.07
C VAL A 30 2.43 -5.58 6.53
N ALA A 31 2.54 -6.89 6.73
CA ALA A 31 3.68 -7.67 6.23
C ALA A 31 3.81 -7.60 4.70
N SER A 32 2.69 -7.55 3.98
CA SER A 32 2.69 -7.42 2.52
C SER A 32 3.13 -6.02 2.05
N ILE A 33 2.79 -4.97 2.80
CA ILE A 33 3.25 -3.59 2.55
C ILE A 33 4.75 -3.48 2.83
N GLU A 34 5.24 -4.04 3.93
CA GLU A 34 6.67 -4.07 4.27
C GLU A 34 7.48 -4.75 3.16
N ALA A 35 7.09 -5.95 2.73
CA ALA A 35 7.75 -6.64 1.61
C ALA A 35 7.65 -5.86 0.29
N GLY A 36 6.55 -5.12 0.10
CA GLY A 36 6.38 -4.20 -1.03
C GLY A 36 7.39 -3.05 -1.00
N MET A 37 7.62 -2.45 0.17
CA MET A 37 8.60 -1.39 0.37
C MET A 37 10.03 -1.88 0.13
N ASP A 38 10.39 -3.10 0.55
CA ASP A 38 11.71 -3.67 0.27
C ASP A 38 11.97 -3.82 -1.24
N ARG A 39 10.93 -4.20 -1.99
CA ARG A 39 11.03 -4.46 -3.44
C ARG A 39 10.96 -3.19 -4.27
N TYR A 40 10.05 -2.28 -3.93
CA TYR A 40 9.74 -1.12 -4.75
C TYR A 40 10.27 0.18 -4.15
N ALA A 41 10.66 0.27 -2.88
CA ALA A 41 11.07 1.51 -2.18
C ALA A 41 10.00 2.60 -2.05
N VAL A 42 9.05 2.74 -2.99
CA VAL A 42 7.87 3.61 -2.85
C VAL A 42 6.58 2.82 -3.13
N LEU A 43 5.58 3.03 -2.29
CA LEU A 43 4.23 2.48 -2.50
C LEU A 43 3.19 3.61 -2.59
N VAL A 44 2.28 3.49 -3.55
CA VAL A 44 1.22 4.46 -3.81
C VAL A 44 -0.13 3.84 -3.49
N PHE A 45 -0.87 4.45 -2.57
CA PHE A 45 -2.23 4.10 -2.21
C PHE A 45 -3.16 5.18 -2.77
N ARG A 46 -3.99 4.85 -3.76
CA ARG A 46 -4.90 5.83 -4.38
C ARG A 46 -6.25 5.87 -3.65
N GLY A 47 -6.88 7.04 -3.66
CA GLY A 47 -8.26 7.23 -3.20
C GLY A 47 -8.45 7.03 -1.70
N GLN A 48 -7.43 7.33 -0.90
CA GLN A 48 -7.50 7.25 0.56
C GLN A 48 -7.99 8.60 1.07
N ASP A 49 -9.19 8.62 1.63
CA ASP A 49 -9.76 9.77 2.32
C ASP A 49 -9.53 9.57 3.83
N ILE A 50 -8.36 10.00 4.29
CA ILE A 50 -7.89 9.80 5.67
C ILE A 50 -7.66 11.14 6.35
N SER A 51 -7.94 11.21 7.65
CA SER A 51 -7.60 12.38 8.46
C SER A 51 -6.08 12.47 8.70
N ASP A 52 -5.62 13.65 9.15
CA ASP A 52 -4.22 13.85 9.55
C ASP A 52 -3.79 12.89 10.67
N GLU A 53 -4.71 12.45 11.54
CA GLU A 53 -4.42 11.51 12.63
C GLU A 53 -4.31 10.06 12.14
N GLN A 54 -4.92 9.75 10.99
CA GLN A 54 -4.82 8.44 10.34
C GLN A 54 -3.57 8.32 9.43
N GLN A 55 -2.93 9.44 9.08
CA GLN A 55 -1.74 9.49 8.22
C GLN A 55 -0.41 9.38 9.00
#